data_AF-A0A1Q3Z1K4-F1
#
_entry.id   AF-A0A1Q3Z1K4-F1
#
_cell.length_a   1.000
_cell.length_b   1.000
_cell.length_c   1.000
_cell.angle_alpha   90.00
_cell.angle_beta   90.00
_cell.angle_gamma   90.00
#
_symmetry.space_group_name_H-M   'P 1'
#
loop_
_entity.id
_entity.type
_entity.pdbx_description
1 polymer ?
#
loop_
_entity_poly.entity_id
_entity_poly.type
_entity_poly.pdbx_seq_one_letter_code
_entity_poly.pdbx_strand_id
1 'polypeptide(L)'
;MPNVIKRTFSLTQEQAKFIDEKVASGSYASGSEVLRASIRGMQDEDAMVERWLLEEVLPTVDEMDAHPERLVPADEAFDRIEAKLRARIKAAE
;
A
#
# COMPACT_ATOMS: atom_id res chain seq x y z
N MET A 1 4.77 -23.82 -20.81
CA MET A 1 4.43 -22.37 -20.81
C MET A 1 3.12 -22.21 -20.07
N PRO A 2 2.97 -21.25 -19.14
CA PRO A 2 1.68 -21.01 -18.48
C PRO A 2 0.62 -20.69 -19.55
N ASN A 3 -0.60 -21.17 -19.34
CA ASN A 3 -1.70 -20.94 -20.26
C ASN A 3 -2.07 -19.45 -20.24
N VAL A 4 -1.90 -18.75 -21.36
CA VAL A 4 -2.18 -17.31 -21.46
C VAL A 4 -3.57 -17.11 -22.06
N ILE A 5 -4.46 -16.47 -21.31
CA ILE A 5 -5.81 -16.13 -21.75
C ILE A 5 -5.84 -14.66 -22.21
N LYS A 6 -6.23 -14.40 -23.45
CA LYS A 6 -6.35 -13.04 -23.99
C LYS A 6 -7.64 -12.37 -23.53
N ARG A 7 -7.55 -11.07 -23.25
CA ARG A 7 -8.68 -10.18 -22.90
C ARG A 7 -8.51 -8.85 -23.63
N THR A 8 -9.63 -8.23 -23.98
CA THR A 8 -9.68 -6.88 -24.55
C THR A 8 -10.33 -5.95 -23.54
N PHE A 9 -9.72 -4.79 -23.35
CA PHE A 9 -10.17 -3.77 -22.42
C PHE A 9 -9.98 -2.41 -23.07
N SER A 10 -10.85 -1.47 -22.75
CA SER A 10 -10.71 -0.08 -23.18
C SER A 10 -9.73 0.63 -22.27
N LEU A 11 -8.81 1.37 -22.87
CA LEU A 11 -7.86 2.24 -22.16
C LEU A 11 -8.18 3.70 -22.50
N THR A 12 -7.92 4.59 -21.56
CA THR A 12 -7.83 6.02 -21.89
C THR A 12 -6.60 6.27 -22.77
N GLN A 13 -6.59 7.39 -23.49
CA GLN A 13 -5.44 7.77 -24.31
C GLN A 13 -4.15 7.88 -23.47
N GLU A 14 -4.26 8.42 -22.26
CA GLU A 14 -3.14 8.55 -21.33
C GLU A 14 -2.59 7.18 -20.89
N GLN A 15 -3.46 6.23 -20.55
CA GLN A 15 -3.06 4.88 -20.16
C GLN A 15 -2.37 4.14 -21.31
N ALA A 16 -2.89 4.24 -22.53
CA ALA A 16 -2.27 3.65 -23.71
C ALA A 16 -0.86 4.23 -23.93
N LYS A 17 -0.74 5.57 -23.89
CA LYS A 17 0.55 6.26 -24.02
C LYS A 17 1.56 5.82 -22.95
N PHE A 18 1.12 5.69 -21.70
CA PHE A 18 1.97 5.23 -20.62
C PHE A 18 2.52 3.81 -20.87
N ILE A 19 1.68 2.89 -21.33
CA ILE A 19 2.11 1.53 -21.68
C ILE A 19 3.13 1.57 -22.81
N ASP A 20 2.88 2.36 -23.85
CA ASP A 20 3.77 2.51 -24.99
C ASP A 20 5.13 3.08 -24.58
N GLU A 21 5.15 4.10 -23.71
CA GLU A 21 6.39 4.68 -23.16
C GLU A 21 7.21 3.66 -22.36
N LYS A 22 6.54 2.81 -21.55
CA LYS A 22 7.19 1.75 -20.78
C LYS A 22 7.78 0.64 -21.65
N VAL A 23 7.18 0.35 -22.79
CA VAL A 23 7.72 -0.60 -23.77
C VAL A 23 8.85 0.04 -24.56
N ALA A 24 8.68 1.29 -25.01
CA ALA A 24 9.69 2.02 -25.77
C ALA A 24 10.97 2.29 -24.96
N SER A 25 10.87 2.45 -23.65
CA SER A 25 12.04 2.57 -22.75
C SER A 25 12.83 1.26 -22.62
N GLY A 26 12.31 0.14 -23.10
CA GLY A 26 12.90 -1.18 -22.93
C GLY A 26 12.74 -1.76 -21.52
N SER A 27 12.00 -1.09 -20.63
CA SER A 27 11.74 -1.59 -19.27
C SER A 27 10.81 -2.81 -19.28
N TYR A 28 10.01 -2.96 -20.33
CA TYR A 28 9.12 -4.11 -20.56
C TYR A 28 9.17 -4.52 -22.03
N ALA A 29 9.12 -5.82 -22.30
CA ALA A 29 9.16 -6.35 -23.67
C ALA A 29 7.82 -6.21 -24.41
N SER A 30 6.70 -6.03 -23.69
CA SER A 30 5.37 -5.86 -24.30
C SER A 30 4.36 -5.23 -23.35
N GLY A 31 3.27 -4.67 -23.90
CA GLY A 31 2.15 -4.18 -23.08
C GLY A 31 1.49 -5.27 -22.22
N SER A 32 1.51 -6.52 -22.67
CA SER A 32 1.06 -7.65 -21.85
C SER A 32 1.94 -7.89 -20.62
N GLU A 33 3.24 -7.59 -20.71
CA GLU A 33 4.14 -7.69 -19.57
C GLU A 33 3.94 -6.55 -18.58
N VAL A 34 3.75 -5.32 -19.09
CA VAL A 34 3.37 -4.15 -18.27
C VAL A 34 2.11 -4.46 -17.45
N LEU A 35 1.06 -4.99 -18.09
CA LEU A 35 -0.18 -5.33 -17.40
C LEU A 35 0.01 -6.42 -16.35
N ARG A 36 0.75 -7.49 -16.65
CA ARG A 36 1.03 -8.55 -15.67
C ARG A 36 1.84 -8.02 -14.48
N ALA A 37 2.78 -7.11 -14.70
CA ALA A 37 3.55 -6.49 -13.64
C ALA A 37 2.67 -5.60 -12.76
N SER A 38 1.77 -4.81 -13.37
CA SER A 38 0.79 -4.01 -12.63
C SER A 38 -0.12 -4.87 -11.76
N ILE A 39 -0.65 -5.98 -12.28
CA ILE A 39 -1.50 -6.89 -11.51
C ILE A 39 -0.74 -7.51 -10.32
N ARG A 40 0.52 -7.91 -10.51
CA ARG A 40 1.35 -8.41 -9.41
C ARG A 40 1.55 -7.34 -8.33
N GLY A 41 1.85 -6.11 -8.73
CA GLY A 41 1.97 -5.00 -7.79
C GLY A 41 0.70 -4.80 -6.94
N MET A 42 -0.47 -4.82 -7.58
CA MET A 42 -1.77 -4.73 -6.87
C MET A 42 -1.96 -5.90 -5.89
N GLN A 43 -1.65 -7.13 -6.31
CA GLN A 43 -1.75 -8.31 -5.45
C GLN A 43 -0.79 -8.27 -4.26
N ASP A 44 0.43 -7.76 -4.48
CA ASP A 44 1.44 -7.64 -3.43
C ASP A 44 1.04 -6.57 -2.41
N GLU A 45 0.47 -5.45 -2.85
CA GLU A 45 -0.11 -4.40 -1.99
C GLU A 45 -1.28 -4.94 -1.16
N ASP A 46 -2.24 -5.63 -1.80
CA ASP A 46 -3.38 -6.25 -1.10
C ASP A 46 -2.90 -7.26 -0.05
N ALA A 47 -1.96 -8.13 -0.42
CA ALA A 47 -1.44 -9.14 0.50
C ALA A 47 -0.62 -8.51 1.65
N MET A 48 0.05 -7.39 1.42
CA MET A 48 0.74 -6.64 2.47
C MET A 48 -0.25 -6.07 3.48
N VAL A 49 -1.33 -5.45 3.01
CA VAL A 49 -2.39 -4.91 3.88
C VAL A 49 -3.04 -6.04 4.68
N GLU A 50 -3.38 -7.15 4.04
CA GLU A 50 -4.00 -8.30 4.70
C GLU A 50 -3.09 -8.87 5.81
N ARG A 51 -1.80 -9.07 5.52
CA ARG A 51 -0.85 -9.53 6.54
C ARG A 51 -0.76 -8.56 7.70
N TRP A 52 -0.66 -7.27 7.43
CA TRP A 52 -0.61 -6.25 8.48
C TRP A 52 -1.86 -6.26 9.37
N LEU A 53 -3.05 -6.43 8.78
CA LEU A 53 -4.29 -6.56 9.54
C LEU A 53 -4.30 -7.78 10.44
N LEU A 54 -3.91 -8.94 9.91
CA LEU A 54 -3.93 -10.21 10.65
C LEU A 54 -2.83 -10.32 11.70
N GLU A 55 -1.64 -9.81 11.41
CA GLU A 55 -0.44 -10.01 12.24
C GLU A 55 -0.19 -8.87 13.23
N GLU A 56 -0.65 -7.65 12.95
CA GLU A 56 -0.45 -6.50 13.85
C GLU A 56 -1.76 -5.97 14.41
N VAL A 57 -2.76 -5.70 13.57
CA VAL A 57 -3.97 -5.01 14.01
C VAL A 57 -4.84 -5.89 14.90
N LEU A 58 -5.19 -7.10 14.46
CA LEU A 58 -6.03 -8.00 15.27
C LEU A 58 -5.39 -8.34 16.63
N PRO A 59 -4.09 -8.72 16.71
CA PRO A 59 -3.47 -8.96 18.01
C PRO A 59 -3.45 -7.73 18.92
N THR A 60 -3.28 -6.53 18.35
CA THR A 60 -3.33 -5.28 19.13
C THR A 60 -4.73 -5.05 19.71
N VAL A 61 -5.79 -5.31 18.93
CA VAL A 61 -7.18 -5.21 19.40
C VAL A 61 -7.44 -6.23 20.51
N ASP A 62 -7.05 -7.49 20.31
CA ASP A 62 -7.21 -8.55 21.32
C ASP A 62 -6.48 -8.20 22.63
N GLU A 63 -5.27 -7.61 22.55
CA GLU A 63 -4.51 -7.16 23.71
C GLU A 63 -5.18 -5.98 24.42
N MET A 64 -5.76 -5.03 23.67
CA MET A 64 -6.50 -3.89 24.21
C MET A 64 -7.80 -4.32 24.90
N ASP A 65 -8.51 -5.30 24.36
CA ASP A 65 -9.71 -5.89 24.96
C ASP A 65 -9.35 -6.67 26.24
N ALA A 66 -8.22 -7.37 26.26
CA ALA A 66 -7.73 -8.09 27.44
C ALA A 66 -7.19 -7.14 28.53
N HIS A 67 -6.65 -5.98 28.15
CA HIS A 67 -5.99 -5.02 29.04
C HIS A 67 -6.53 -3.59 28.85
N PRO A 68 -7.81 -3.34 29.18
CA PRO A 68 -8.43 -2.03 28.99
C PRO A 68 -7.77 -0.92 29.83
N GLU A 69 -7.08 -1.27 30.91
CA GLU A 69 -6.30 -0.34 31.73
C GLU A 69 -5.14 0.33 31.00
N ARG A 70 -4.72 -0.21 29.85
CA ARG A 70 -3.66 0.36 29.00
C ARG A 70 -4.16 1.40 28.02
N LEU A 71 -5.49 1.53 27.89
CA LEU A 71 -6.10 2.53 27.03
C LEU A 71 -5.92 3.92 27.62
N VAL A 72 -5.66 4.88 26.75
CA VAL A 72 -5.62 6.30 27.10
C VAL A 72 -6.77 7.02 26.38
N PRO A 73 -7.31 8.09 26.99
CA PRO A 73 -8.25 8.97 26.31
C PRO A 73 -7.68 9.48 24.98
N ALA A 74 -8.53 9.60 23.96
CA ALA A 74 -8.09 9.96 22.61
C ALA A 74 -7.44 11.35 22.55
N ASP A 75 -8.00 12.32 23.28
CA ASP A 75 -7.44 13.66 23.46
C ASP A 75 -6.01 13.60 24.03
N GLU A 76 -5.81 12.84 25.11
CA GLU A 76 -4.47 12.64 25.69
C GLU A 76 -3.49 11.99 24.69
N ALA A 77 -3.96 11.01 23.91
CA ALA A 77 -3.14 10.37 22.88
C ALA A 77 -2.71 11.36 21.79
N PHE A 78 -3.65 12.16 21.27
CA PHE A 78 -3.35 13.15 20.23
C PHE A 78 -2.44 14.27 20.74
N ASP A 79 -2.66 14.77 21.97
CA ASP A 79 -1.79 15.76 22.60
C ASP A 79 -0.34 15.25 22.68
N ARG A 80 -0.16 13.99 23.06
CA ARG A 80 1.17 13.35 23.11
C ARG A 80 1.81 13.23 21.73
N ILE A 81 1.04 12.88 20.70
CA ILE A 81 1.53 12.80 19.31
C ILE A 81 1.95 14.19 18.82
N GLU A 82 1.14 15.22 19.05
CA GLU A 82 1.43 16.58 18.62
C GLU A 82 2.68 17.13 19.32
N ALA A 83 2.80 16.93 20.63
CA ALA A 83 3.99 17.32 21.38
C ALA A 83 5.26 16.65 20.83
N LYS A 84 5.18 15.36 20.49
CA LYS A 84 6.30 14.62 19.88
C LYS A 84 6.65 15.14 18.48
N LEU A 85 5.65 15.45 17.66
CA LEU A 85 5.87 16.03 16.33
C LEU A 85 6.54 17.41 16.43
N ARG A 86 6.04 18.28 17.31
CA ARG A 86 6.60 19.62 17.55
C ARG A 86 8.05 19.56 18.01
N ALA A 87 8.37 18.62 18.91
CA ALA A 87 9.75 18.40 19.36
C ALA A 87 10.67 17.93 18.22
N ARG A 88 10.19 17.06 17.33
CA ARG A 88 10.96 16.61 16.15
C ARG A 88 11.21 17.72 15.15
N ILE A 89 10.22 18.58 14.91
CA ILE A 89 10.36 19.73 14.02
C ILE A 89 11.42 20.68 14.57
N LYS A 90 11.32 21.05 15.86
CA LYS A 90 12.29 21.92 16.52
C LYS A 90 13.72 21.36 16.55
N ALA A 91 13.89 20.03 16.59
CA ALA A 91 15.20 19.38 16.57
C ALA A 91 15.82 19.28 15.16
N ALA A 92 15.02 19.51 14.11
CA ALA A 92 15.46 19.51 12.72
C ALA A 92 15.81 20.93 12.21
N GLU A 93 15.50 21.96 13.00
CA GLU A 93 15.91 23.37 12.82
C GLU A 93 17.27 23.64 13.47
#